data_AF-A0A428JYY5-F1
#
_entry.id   AF-A0A428JYY5-F1
#
_cell.length_a   1.000
_cell.length_b   1.000
_cell.length_c   1.000
_cell.angle_alpha   90.00
_cell.angle_beta   90.00
_cell.angle_gamma   90.00
#
_symmetry.space_group_name_H-M   'P 1'
#
loop_
_entity.id
_entity.type
_entity.pdbx_description
1 polymer ?
#
loop_
_entity_poly.entity_id
_entity_poly.type
_entity_poly.pdbx_seq_one_letter_code
_entity_poly.pdbx_strand_id
1 'polypeptide(L)'
;MIQSIKKYLYGLLACVMLASCNSGETLQTYFVDRQETPDFTSADLPTSIVMFDKATLTEEQKAAYESVEKLNFLGYKIKDSGNLTTYNTEVAKVKTILNDTKYKDLMEFNDRGGKVVIKYLGEDDSVDEFVVFGSSKDMGFGIVRVLGDNMSPSKIVTLTKAIREADIDTTQLKGLEGFFKNI
;
A
#
# COMPACT_ATOMS: atom_id res chain seq x y z
N MET A 1 19.29 38.07 -31.10
CA MET A 1 18.30 38.38 -30.03
C MET A 1 17.33 37.23 -29.79
N ILE A 2 16.62 36.73 -30.82
CA ILE A 2 15.64 35.62 -30.71
C ILE A 2 16.27 34.30 -30.21
N GLN A 3 17.51 34.01 -30.61
CA GLN A 3 18.20 32.77 -30.25
C GLN A 3 18.62 32.72 -28.77
N SER A 4 18.94 33.87 -28.18
CA SER A 4 19.25 34.01 -26.75
C SER A 4 17.99 33.83 -25.91
N ILE A 5 16.85 34.40 -26.33
CA ILE A 5 15.55 34.24 -25.67
C ILE A 5 15.12 32.77 -25.65
N LYS A 6 15.32 32.03 -26.75
CA LYS A 6 15.05 30.59 -26.78
C LYS A 6 15.90 29.82 -25.76
N LYS A 7 17.19 30.13 -25.63
CA LYS A 7 18.07 29.50 -24.64
C LYS A 7 17.63 29.79 -23.20
N TYR A 8 17.21 31.02 -22.90
CA TYR A 8 16.65 31.34 -21.58
C TYR A 8 15.31 30.65 -21.32
N LEU A 9 14.46 30.50 -22.34
CA LEU A 9 13.20 29.79 -22.22
C LEU A 9 13.40 28.28 -21.99
N TYR A 10 14.35 27.65 -22.69
CA TYR A 10 14.73 26.26 -22.44
C TYR A 10 15.36 26.06 -21.06
N GLY A 11 16.20 27.01 -20.60
CA GLY A 11 16.76 27.00 -19.24
C GLY A 11 15.70 27.14 -18.16
N LEU A 12 14.72 28.05 -18.35
CA LEU A 12 13.60 28.23 -17.44
C LEU A 12 12.70 26.99 -17.39
N LEU A 13 12.42 26.37 -18.54
CA LEU A 13 11.64 25.14 -18.62
C LEU A 13 12.34 23.98 -17.89
N ALA A 14 13.66 23.85 -18.04
CA ALA A 14 14.44 22.86 -17.31
C ALA A 14 14.43 23.10 -15.79
N CYS A 15 14.53 24.35 -15.34
CA CYS A 15 14.42 24.70 -13.92
C CYS A 15 13.03 24.41 -13.33
N VAL A 16 11.96 24.65 -14.09
CA VAL A 16 10.59 24.36 -13.65
C VAL A 16 10.33 22.84 -13.55
N MET A 17 10.90 22.04 -14.46
CA MET A 17 10.81 20.57 -14.34
C MET A 17 11.53 20.03 -13.09
N LEU A 18 12.65 20.63 -12.68
CA LEU A 18 13.35 20.25 -11.46
C LEU A 18 12.62 20.71 -10.18
N ALA A 19 11.84 21.78 -10.26
CA ALA A 19 11.02 22.27 -9.14
C ALA A 19 9.72 21.47 -8.92
N SER A 20 9.32 20.61 -9.87
CA SER A 20 8.13 19.76 -9.76
C SER A 20 8.38 18.43 -9.06
N CYS A 21 9.59 18.16 -8.58
CA CYS A 21 9.83 17.07 -7.64
C CYS A 21 9.17 17.43 -6.30
N ASN A 22 7.97 16.89 -6.07
CA ASN A 22 7.41 16.78 -4.72
C ASN A 22 8.47 16.10 -3.85
N SER A 23 9.15 16.88 -2.99
CA SER A 23 10.37 16.49 -2.29
C SER A 23 10.15 15.50 -1.14
N GLY A 24 8.98 14.86 -1.09
CA GLY A 24 8.62 13.87 -0.09
C GLY A 24 8.99 12.45 -0.53
N GLU A 25 9.36 11.63 0.45
CA GLU A 25 9.50 10.18 0.25
C GLU A 25 8.18 9.60 -0.32
N THR A 26 8.26 8.79 -1.37
CA THR A 26 7.08 8.13 -1.92
C THR A 26 6.92 6.74 -1.32
N LEU A 27 5.71 6.17 -1.38
CA LEU A 27 5.51 4.80 -0.89
C LEU A 27 6.35 3.78 -1.67
N GLN A 28 6.56 4.01 -2.96
CA GLN A 28 7.42 3.16 -3.78
C GLN A 28 8.88 3.23 -3.33
N THR A 29 9.43 4.43 -3.15
CA THR A 29 10.81 4.61 -2.66
C THR A 29 10.96 4.02 -1.25
N TYR A 30 9.97 4.23 -0.38
CA TYR A 30 9.95 3.63 0.95
C TYR A 30 10.01 2.10 0.90
N PHE A 31 9.31 1.45 -0.04
CA PHE A 31 9.42 0.00 -0.23
C PHE A 31 10.83 -0.41 -0.66
N VAL A 32 11.36 0.20 -1.72
CA VAL A 32 12.68 -0.12 -2.28
C VAL A 32 13.78 0.04 -1.22
N ASP A 33 13.74 1.13 -0.46
CA ASP A 33 14.75 1.43 0.55
C ASP A 33 14.71 0.50 1.76
N ARG A 34 13.55 -0.11 2.06
CA ARG A 34 13.34 -0.95 3.26
C ARG A 34 13.35 -2.44 2.97
N GLN A 35 13.21 -2.85 1.70
CA GLN A 35 13.04 -4.26 1.33
C GLN A 35 14.21 -5.16 1.77
N GLU A 36 15.42 -4.60 1.93
CA GLU A 36 16.64 -5.31 2.35
C GLU A 36 17.14 -4.87 3.75
N THR A 37 16.31 -4.16 4.52
CA THR A 37 16.71 -3.64 5.83
C THR A 37 16.34 -4.59 6.97
N PRO A 38 17.11 -4.61 8.08
CA PRO A 38 16.77 -5.44 9.23
C PRO A 38 15.37 -5.17 9.75
N ASP A 39 14.68 -6.23 10.19
CA ASP A 39 13.33 -6.20 10.76
C ASP A 39 12.19 -5.88 9.79
N PHE A 40 12.53 -5.60 8.53
CA PHE A 40 11.59 -5.53 7.43
C PHE A 40 11.50 -6.84 6.66
N THR A 41 10.30 -7.14 6.18
CA THR A 41 10.03 -8.26 5.28
C THR A 41 9.22 -7.72 4.11
N SER A 42 9.72 -7.90 2.90
CA SER A 42 9.02 -7.51 1.67
C SER A 42 8.65 -8.74 0.85
N ALA A 43 7.54 -8.65 0.13
CA ALA A 43 7.10 -9.73 -0.73
C ALA A 43 6.15 -9.24 -1.83
N ASP A 44 6.32 -9.77 -3.03
CA ASP A 44 5.32 -9.68 -4.08
C ASP A 44 4.32 -10.83 -3.86
N LEU A 45 3.08 -10.48 -3.49
CA LEU A 45 2.05 -11.47 -3.25
C LEU A 45 1.38 -11.81 -4.58
N PRO A 46 1.34 -13.08 -5.02
CA PRO A 46 0.47 -13.46 -6.10
C PRO A 46 -0.99 -13.22 -5.70
N THR A 47 -1.82 -12.80 -6.65
CA THR A 47 -3.27 -12.59 -6.43
C THR A 47 -3.98 -13.84 -5.95
N SER A 48 -3.41 -15.03 -6.16
CA SER A 48 -3.90 -16.30 -5.63
C SER A 48 -3.76 -16.44 -4.11
N ILE A 49 -2.83 -15.73 -3.46
CA ILE A 49 -2.67 -15.74 -2.00
C ILE A 49 -3.78 -14.93 -1.30
N VAL A 50 -4.31 -13.90 -1.97
CA VAL A 50 -5.34 -13.03 -1.37
C VAL A 50 -6.72 -13.68 -1.31
N MET A 51 -7.05 -14.70 -2.13
CA MET A 51 -8.31 -15.45 -1.98
C MET A 51 -8.23 -16.94 -2.34
N PHE A 52 -8.16 -17.75 -1.28
CA PHE A 52 -9.27 -18.57 -0.78
C PHE A 52 -10.52 -18.68 -1.65
N ASP A 53 -10.53 -19.71 -2.49
CA ASP A 53 -11.65 -20.25 -3.26
C ASP A 53 -12.56 -19.23 -3.98
N LYS A 54 -12.19 -18.91 -5.24
CA LYS A 54 -12.97 -18.08 -6.19
C LYS A 54 -14.45 -18.51 -6.32
N ALA A 55 -14.78 -19.74 -5.94
CA ALA A 55 -16.15 -20.27 -5.98
C ALA A 55 -17.11 -19.59 -4.98
N THR A 56 -16.59 -18.92 -3.95
CA THR A 56 -17.41 -18.28 -2.91
C THR A 56 -17.75 -16.82 -3.19
N LEU A 57 -17.16 -16.23 -4.24
CA LEU A 57 -17.34 -14.82 -4.58
C LEU A 57 -18.60 -14.58 -5.40
N THR A 58 -19.29 -13.48 -5.09
CA THR A 58 -20.30 -12.91 -5.96
C THR A 58 -19.65 -12.40 -7.26
N GLU A 59 -20.44 -12.24 -8.32
CA GLU A 59 -19.92 -11.74 -9.60
C GLU A 59 -19.25 -10.36 -9.48
N GLU A 60 -19.77 -9.49 -8.61
CA GLU A 60 -19.16 -8.19 -8.32
C GLU A 60 -17.80 -8.33 -7.61
N GLN A 61 -17.67 -9.28 -6.68
CA GLN A 61 -16.41 -9.57 -5.98
C GLN A 61 -15.37 -10.19 -6.93
N LYS A 62 -15.79 -11.03 -7.89
CA LYS A 62 -14.90 -11.58 -8.93
C LYS A 62 -14.39 -10.47 -9.86
N ALA A 63 -15.27 -9.58 -10.31
CA ALA A 63 -14.87 -8.46 -11.16
C ALA A 63 -13.91 -7.49 -10.44
N ALA A 64 -14.07 -7.30 -9.13
CA ALA A 64 -13.13 -6.56 -8.30
C ALA A 64 -11.78 -7.29 -8.17
N TYR A 65 -11.80 -8.61 -8.03
CA TYR A 65 -10.59 -9.43 -7.96
C TYR A 65 -9.80 -9.42 -9.27
N GLU A 66 -10.47 -9.55 -10.42
CA GLU A 66 -9.81 -9.56 -11.74
C GLU A 66 -9.17 -8.22 -12.09
N SER A 67 -9.59 -7.12 -11.45
CA SER A 67 -8.93 -5.82 -11.61
C SER A 67 -7.61 -5.69 -10.83
N VAL A 68 -7.23 -6.67 -10.02
CA VAL A 68 -5.94 -6.67 -9.31
C VAL A 68 -4.86 -7.34 -10.16
N GLU A 69 -3.82 -6.60 -10.48
CA GLU A 69 -2.67 -7.10 -11.25
C GLU A 69 -1.50 -7.49 -10.35
N LYS A 70 -1.16 -6.61 -9.39
CA LYS A 70 0.03 -6.76 -8.56
C LYS A 70 -0.25 -6.40 -7.11
N LEU A 71 0.28 -7.22 -6.20
CA LEU A 71 0.22 -6.97 -4.76
C LEU A 71 1.63 -6.90 -4.20
N ASN A 72 1.93 -5.84 -3.47
CA ASN A 72 3.20 -5.67 -2.80
C ASN A 72 2.98 -5.55 -1.31
N PHE A 73 3.70 -6.36 -0.55
CA PHE A 73 3.69 -6.33 0.89
C PHE A 73 5.03 -5.83 1.42
N LEU A 74 4.97 -4.99 2.44
CA LEU A 74 6.10 -4.64 3.28
C LEU A 74 5.65 -4.65 4.75
N GLY A 75 6.28 -5.49 5.56
CA GLY A 75 6.04 -5.60 6.99
C GLY A 75 7.26 -5.17 7.78
N TYR A 76 7.02 -4.66 8.99
CA TYR A 76 8.04 -4.40 10.00
C TYR A 76 7.64 -5.13 11.28
N LYS A 77 8.59 -5.88 11.86
CA LYS A 77 8.35 -6.67 13.08
C LYS A 77 9.07 -6.07 14.29
N ILE A 78 8.34 -5.87 15.38
CA ILE A 78 8.92 -5.52 16.67
C ILE A 78 9.51 -6.80 17.28
N LYS A 79 10.83 -6.84 17.49
CA LYS A 79 11.53 -7.99 18.09
C LYS A 79 11.78 -7.81 19.59
N ASP A 80 12.15 -6.60 20.03
CA ASP A 80 12.48 -6.26 21.43
C ASP A 80 12.03 -4.83 21.81
N SER A 81 12.07 -4.48 23.10
CA SER A 81 11.63 -3.17 23.64
C SER A 81 12.41 -1.96 23.07
N GLY A 82 13.64 -2.15 22.59
CA GLY A 82 14.41 -1.12 21.88
C GLY A 82 13.84 -0.76 20.49
N ASN A 83 13.05 -1.65 19.89
CA ASN A 83 12.51 -1.47 18.54
C ASN A 83 11.25 -0.57 18.51
N LEU A 84 10.75 -0.12 19.66
CA LEU A 84 9.59 0.75 19.75
C LEU A 84 9.88 2.18 19.26
N THR A 85 11.09 2.69 19.47
CA THR A 85 11.49 4.01 18.95
C THR A 85 11.59 3.99 17.42
N THR A 86 12.24 2.97 16.86
CA THR A 86 12.32 2.75 15.40
C THR A 86 10.94 2.53 14.81
N TYR A 87 10.12 1.67 15.43
CA TYR A 87 8.72 1.45 15.05
C TYR A 87 7.93 2.76 14.95
N ASN A 88 7.96 3.58 16.00
CA ASN A 88 7.23 4.84 16.01
C ASN A 88 7.72 5.79 14.92
N THR A 89 9.03 5.79 14.64
CA THR A 89 9.65 6.59 13.59
C THR A 89 9.17 6.14 12.20
N GLU A 90 9.23 4.85 11.91
CA GLU A 90 8.80 4.29 10.63
C GLU A 90 7.28 4.43 10.43
N VAL A 91 6.47 4.20 11.46
CA VAL A 91 5.01 4.50 11.41
C VAL A 91 4.76 5.97 11.10
N ALA A 92 5.54 6.90 11.66
CA ALA A 92 5.39 8.33 11.37
C ALA A 92 5.74 8.65 9.92
N LYS A 93 6.80 8.03 9.36
CA LYS A 93 7.15 8.17 7.94
C LYS A 93 6.02 7.68 7.05
N VAL A 94 5.53 6.46 7.26
CA VAL A 94 4.43 5.88 6.47
C VAL A 94 3.18 6.75 6.54
N LYS A 95 2.80 7.23 7.74
CA LYS A 95 1.67 8.16 7.89
C LYS A 95 1.87 9.46 7.13
N THR A 96 3.10 9.99 7.11
CA THR A 96 3.43 11.21 6.37
C THR A 96 3.24 10.99 4.86
N ILE A 97 3.72 9.86 4.34
CA ILE A 97 3.55 9.47 2.93
C ILE A 97 2.06 9.35 2.57
N LEU A 98 1.27 8.67 3.41
CA LEU A 98 -0.16 8.43 3.18
C LEU A 98 -1.04 9.66 3.45
N ASN A 99 -0.50 10.72 4.07
CA ASN A 99 -1.20 11.98 4.27
C ASN A 99 -0.96 12.98 3.11
N ASP A 100 -0.16 12.62 2.11
CA ASP A 100 -0.07 13.39 0.86
C ASP A 100 -1.45 13.48 0.21
N THR A 101 -1.80 14.66 -0.31
CA THR A 101 -3.08 14.98 -0.95
C THR A 101 -3.48 14.06 -2.10
N LYS A 102 -2.51 13.37 -2.71
CA LYS A 102 -2.78 12.38 -3.75
C LYS A 102 -3.52 11.13 -3.24
N TYR A 103 -3.38 10.81 -1.95
CA TYR A 103 -4.07 9.67 -1.35
C TYR A 103 -5.44 10.11 -0.81
N LYS A 104 -6.50 9.56 -1.40
CA LYS A 104 -7.88 9.75 -0.96
C LYS A 104 -8.22 8.72 0.11
N ASP A 105 -8.87 9.16 1.19
CA ASP A 105 -9.29 8.28 2.28
C ASP A 105 -10.46 7.40 1.84
N LEU A 106 -10.39 6.11 2.15
CA LEU A 106 -11.50 5.17 1.95
C LEU A 106 -12.11 4.76 3.28
N MET A 107 -11.28 4.30 4.23
CA MET A 107 -11.74 3.81 5.52
C MET A 107 -10.63 3.86 6.56
N GLU A 108 -11.00 4.09 7.82
CA GLU A 108 -10.09 3.94 8.96
C GLU A 108 -10.79 3.17 10.08
N PHE A 109 -10.05 2.25 10.69
CA PHE A 109 -10.50 1.48 11.83
C PHE A 109 -9.46 1.50 12.95
N ASN A 110 -9.94 1.55 14.18
CA ASN A 110 -9.12 1.41 15.38
C ASN A 110 -9.79 0.36 16.25
N ASP A 111 -9.10 -0.74 16.57
CA ASP A 111 -9.60 -1.78 17.47
C ASP A 111 -8.46 -2.36 18.31
N ARG A 112 -8.71 -2.56 19.61
CA ARG A 112 -7.83 -3.25 20.59
C ARG A 112 -6.31 -2.97 20.43
N GLY A 113 -5.94 -1.70 20.25
CA GLY A 113 -4.53 -1.29 20.14
C GLY A 113 -3.92 -1.37 18.74
N GLY A 114 -4.66 -1.90 17.75
CA GLY A 114 -4.34 -1.86 16.33
C GLY A 114 -5.06 -0.72 15.60
N LYS A 115 -4.41 -0.17 14.58
CA LYS A 115 -4.97 0.83 13.66
C LYS A 115 -4.81 0.35 12.23
N VAL A 116 -5.89 0.36 11.47
CA VAL A 116 -5.91 0.07 10.03
C VAL A 116 -6.41 1.29 9.28
N VAL A 117 -5.61 1.75 8.32
CA VAL A 117 -5.94 2.86 7.43
C VAL A 117 -5.98 2.31 6.01
N ILE A 118 -7.04 2.67 5.29
CA ILE A 118 -7.29 2.25 3.93
C ILE A 118 -7.42 3.49 3.06
N LYS A 119 -6.53 3.61 2.06
CA LYS A 119 -6.49 4.75 1.13
C LYS A 119 -6.38 4.27 -0.30
N TYR A 120 -6.66 5.16 -1.24
CA TYR A 120 -6.46 4.91 -2.66
C TYR A 120 -5.85 6.13 -3.35
N LEU A 121 -5.17 5.88 -4.46
CA LEU A 121 -4.62 6.86 -5.38
C LEU A 121 -5.35 6.69 -6.72
N GLY A 122 -5.86 7.79 -7.26
CA GLY A 122 -6.55 7.79 -8.55
C GLY A 122 -7.70 8.79 -8.60
N GLU A 123 -8.40 8.79 -9.72
CA GLU A 123 -9.57 9.61 -9.98
C GLU A 123 -10.86 8.95 -9.47
N ASP A 124 -11.97 9.68 -9.49
CA ASP A 124 -13.21 9.22 -8.85
C ASP A 124 -13.77 7.91 -9.46
N ASP A 125 -13.50 7.68 -10.75
CA ASP A 125 -13.96 6.50 -11.49
C ASP A 125 -12.87 5.46 -11.73
N SER A 126 -11.60 5.76 -11.42
CA SER A 126 -10.46 4.87 -11.66
C SER A 126 -9.42 4.95 -10.55
N VAL A 127 -9.15 3.81 -9.91
CA VAL A 127 -8.09 3.68 -8.91
C VAL A 127 -6.85 3.09 -9.55
N ASP A 128 -5.72 3.77 -9.41
CA ASP A 128 -4.42 3.29 -9.86
C ASP A 128 -3.75 2.42 -8.79
N GLU A 129 -3.90 2.81 -7.52
CA GLU A 129 -3.31 2.12 -6.39
C GLU A 129 -4.25 2.13 -5.18
N PHE A 130 -4.35 0.99 -4.53
CA PHE A 130 -5.02 0.83 -3.26
C PHE A 130 -4.02 0.42 -2.18
N VAL A 131 -4.08 1.08 -1.02
CA VAL A 131 -3.13 0.87 0.08
C VAL A 131 -3.85 0.54 1.36
N VAL A 132 -3.47 -0.58 1.98
CA VAL A 132 -3.87 -0.98 3.33
C VAL A 132 -2.67 -0.86 4.24
N PHE A 133 -2.78 -0.02 5.27
CA PHE A 133 -1.76 0.16 6.29
C PHE A 133 -2.30 -0.26 7.66
N GLY A 134 -1.79 -1.37 8.19
CA GLY A 134 -2.10 -1.87 9.53
C GLY A 134 -0.92 -1.64 10.47
N SER A 135 -1.18 -1.19 11.70
CA SER A 135 -0.14 -0.98 12.72
C SER A 135 -0.62 -1.36 14.11
N SER A 136 0.25 -2.00 14.89
CA SER A 136 0.03 -2.39 16.28
C SER A 136 1.35 -2.28 17.05
N LYS A 137 1.29 -1.80 18.29
CA LYS A 137 2.48 -1.72 19.15
C LYS A 137 2.98 -3.09 19.62
N ASP A 138 2.17 -4.13 19.47
CA ASP A 138 2.51 -5.49 19.90
C ASP A 138 3.08 -6.32 18.74
N MET A 139 2.60 -6.09 17.51
CA MET A 139 2.94 -6.90 16.33
C MET A 139 3.84 -6.17 15.32
N GLY A 140 3.94 -4.85 15.37
CA GLY A 140 4.59 -4.03 14.35
C GLY A 140 3.59 -3.48 13.33
N PHE A 141 4.01 -3.25 12.09
CA PHE A 141 3.12 -2.74 11.04
C PHE A 141 3.29 -3.48 9.72
N GLY A 142 2.27 -3.38 8.87
CA GLY A 142 2.27 -3.92 7.52
C GLY A 142 1.61 -2.96 6.54
N ILE A 143 2.16 -2.90 5.34
CA ILE A 143 1.63 -2.14 4.20
C ILE A 143 1.39 -3.13 3.07
N VAL A 144 0.15 -3.18 2.58
CA VAL A 144 -0.21 -3.88 1.35
C VAL A 144 -0.57 -2.83 0.31
N ARG A 145 0.15 -2.83 -0.80
CA ARG A 145 -0.16 -2.06 -2.00
C ARG A 145 -0.79 -2.99 -3.02
N VAL A 146 -1.85 -2.53 -3.64
CA VAL A 146 -2.62 -3.25 -4.65
C VAL A 146 -2.67 -2.36 -5.88
N LEU A 147 -2.06 -2.82 -6.96
CA LEU A 147 -2.06 -2.15 -8.25
C LEU A 147 -2.82 -3.01 -9.25
N GLY A 148 -3.46 -2.37 -10.21
CA GLY A 148 -4.08 -3.06 -11.32
C GLY A 148 -4.95 -2.14 -12.16
N ASP A 149 -5.48 -2.70 -13.24
CA ASP A 149 -6.22 -1.94 -14.23
C ASP A 149 -7.72 -1.94 -13.93
N ASN A 150 -8.37 -0.80 -14.19
CA ASN A 150 -9.83 -0.67 -14.09
C ASN A 150 -10.41 -0.98 -12.69
N MET A 151 -9.62 -0.68 -11.65
CA MET A 151 -10.10 -0.67 -10.27
C MET A 151 -10.99 0.55 -10.04
N SER A 152 -11.98 0.41 -9.16
CA SER A 152 -12.81 1.53 -8.70
C SER A 152 -12.98 1.45 -7.18
N PRO A 153 -13.24 2.57 -6.49
CA PRO A 153 -13.40 2.56 -5.04
C PRO A 153 -14.52 1.60 -4.57
N SER A 154 -15.60 1.48 -5.34
CA SER A 154 -16.71 0.57 -5.03
C SER A 154 -16.28 -0.90 -5.05
N LYS A 155 -15.55 -1.33 -6.08
CA LYS A 155 -15.00 -2.69 -6.20
C LYS A 155 -14.07 -3.03 -5.02
N ILE A 156 -13.25 -2.07 -4.60
CA ILE A 156 -12.33 -2.22 -3.47
C ILE A 156 -13.08 -2.38 -2.14
N VAL A 157 -14.12 -1.58 -1.90
CA VAL A 157 -14.98 -1.73 -0.72
C VAL A 157 -15.64 -3.10 -0.71
N THR A 158 -16.13 -3.56 -1.86
CA THR A 158 -16.72 -4.89 -2.02
C THR A 158 -15.72 -6.01 -1.70
N LEU A 159 -14.49 -5.91 -2.19
CA LEU A 159 -13.42 -6.88 -1.89
C LEU A 159 -13.04 -6.86 -0.41
N THR A 160 -12.91 -5.69 0.20
CA THR A 160 -12.58 -5.54 1.62
C THR A 160 -13.68 -6.14 2.51
N LYS A 161 -14.95 -5.95 2.14
CA LYS A 161 -16.08 -6.61 2.82
C LYS A 161 -16.04 -8.12 2.65
N ALA A 162 -15.77 -8.61 1.43
CA ALA A 162 -15.65 -10.04 1.15
C ALA A 162 -14.58 -10.70 2.04
N ILE A 163 -13.40 -10.08 2.18
CA ILE A 163 -12.32 -10.57 3.06
C ILE A 163 -12.75 -10.58 4.52
N ARG A 164 -13.52 -9.58 4.95
CA ARG A 164 -14.01 -9.47 6.33
C ARG A 164 -15.12 -10.48 6.65
N GLU A 165 -16.00 -10.76 5.69
CA GLU A 165 -17.16 -11.65 5.83
C GLU A 165 -16.81 -13.10 5.54
N ALA A 166 -15.78 -13.35 4.73
CA ALA A 166 -15.12 -14.64 4.67
C ALA A 166 -14.57 -14.89 6.08
N ASP A 167 -15.21 -15.81 6.79
CA ASP A 167 -14.71 -16.35 8.04
C ASP A 167 -13.36 -16.98 7.74
N ILE A 168 -12.27 -16.22 7.92
CA ILE A 168 -10.93 -16.60 7.48
C ILE A 168 -10.53 -17.83 8.29
N ASP A 169 -10.82 -19.01 7.76
CA ASP A 169 -10.51 -20.27 8.40
C ASP A 169 -9.01 -20.33 8.67
N THR A 170 -8.62 -20.89 9.81
CA THR A 170 -7.24 -21.18 10.20
C THR A 170 -6.40 -21.80 9.08
N THR A 171 -7.00 -22.57 8.16
CA THR A 171 -6.34 -23.15 6.98
C THR A 171 -5.83 -22.08 6.00
N GLN A 172 -6.54 -20.97 5.93
CA GLN A 172 -6.27 -19.85 5.05
C GLN A 172 -5.15 -18.97 5.58
N LEU A 173 -5.26 -18.61 6.86
CA LEU A 173 -4.19 -17.94 7.59
C LEU A 173 -2.89 -18.76 7.60
N LYS A 174 -2.96 -20.09 7.59
CA LYS A 174 -1.78 -20.98 7.45
C LYS A 174 -1.07 -20.85 6.11
N GLY A 175 -1.77 -20.59 5.02
CA GLY A 175 -1.14 -20.33 3.71
C GLY A 175 -0.34 -19.03 3.73
N LEU A 176 -0.88 -18.00 4.37
CA LEU A 176 -0.22 -16.73 4.57
C LEU A 176 0.95 -16.84 5.58
N GLU A 177 0.75 -17.54 6.70
CA GLU A 177 1.79 -17.85 7.69
C GLU A 177 2.91 -18.70 7.08
N GLY A 178 2.57 -19.67 6.24
CA GLY A 178 3.52 -20.50 5.51
C GLY A 178 4.32 -19.70 4.48
N PHE A 179 3.69 -18.76 3.79
CA PHE A 179 4.39 -17.80 2.95
C PHE A 179 5.38 -16.98 3.79
N PHE A 180 4.92 -16.33 4.86
CA PHE A 180 5.76 -15.51 5.75
C PHE A 180 6.79 -16.27 6.59
N LYS A 181 6.71 -17.60 6.69
CA LYS A 181 7.75 -18.46 7.29
C LYS A 181 8.89 -18.77 6.34
N ASN A 182 8.64 -18.68 5.03
CA ASN A 182 9.59 -19.06 3.97
C ASN A 182 10.33 -17.87 3.35
N ILE A 183 10.06 -16.66 3.83
CA ILE A 183 10.77 -15.40 3.56
C ILE A 183 11.31 -14.84 4.87
#